data_AF-A0A516W7A1-F1
#
_entry.id   AF-A0A516W7A1-F1
#
_cell.length_a   1.000
_cell.length_b   1.000
_cell.length_c   1.000
_cell.angle_alpha   90.00
_cell.angle_beta   90.00
_cell.angle_gamma   90.00
#
_symmetry.space_group_name_H-M   'P 1'
#
loop_
_entity.id
_entity.type
_entity.pdbx_description
1 polymer ?
#
loop_
_entity_poly.entity_id
_entity_poly.type
_entity_poly.pdbx_seq_one_letter_code
_entity_poly.pdbx_strand_id
1 'polypeptide(L)'
;MLSKDSATYQRVAQTIDDFMSLDLTGVGSIRHIRDAVQRRQPGFNCMGAAEVIATRLRDQPGPVLIITGFPEGGGVPETDGPVGAALLARALFLGFGVHSIIAIDHDWDAMMRATCMGAGLSPRDLPADGQAVGIDFLRPVYIRSLEKDDTRCHAAAHELIETSRPALVISIERPGANANGLYHGLGGRPLDGMVGDADYLFNLAKQHGIPTIGIGDGGNELGMGVIAQDLPSFSPKARDCGIPGRGGVAAANAADHLVISNVSNWGATGLIAALTALLENPTVFHDAELERRSIELCVGNGGVDGMFMAPEPAVDGIHVDEWVGLVHTLRATVLRTLGHTINWKGDQGDWRQIK
;
A
#
# COMPACT_ATOMS: atom_id res chain seq x y z
N MET A 1 17.91 13.06 -7.21
CA MET A 1 16.60 13.12 -6.54
C MET A 1 15.97 14.43 -6.98
N LEU A 2 14.75 14.34 -7.49
CA LEU A 2 14.04 15.48 -8.04
C LEU A 2 13.89 16.59 -7.01
N SER A 3 14.29 17.82 -7.37
CA SER A 3 14.25 18.96 -6.44
C SER A 3 12.82 19.43 -6.18
N LYS A 4 12.45 19.58 -4.90
CA LYS A 4 11.13 20.02 -4.44
C LYS A 4 10.69 21.38 -4.99
N ASP A 5 11.67 22.27 -5.22
CA ASP A 5 11.45 23.62 -5.74
C ASP A 5 11.32 23.65 -7.28
N SER A 6 11.50 22.51 -7.96
CA SER A 6 11.39 22.44 -9.42
C SER A 6 9.93 22.40 -9.88
N ALA A 7 9.63 23.07 -11.00
CA ALA A 7 8.32 22.97 -11.65
C ALA A 7 7.99 21.52 -12.04
N THR A 8 8.99 20.72 -12.38
CA THR A 8 8.83 19.29 -12.68
C THR A 8 8.30 18.53 -11.47
N TYR A 9 8.86 18.75 -10.28
CA TYR A 9 8.38 18.14 -9.04
C TYR A 9 6.92 18.46 -8.79
N GLN A 10 6.55 19.74 -8.86
CA GLN A 10 5.18 20.20 -8.61
C GLN A 10 4.19 19.55 -9.59
N ARG A 11 4.54 19.52 -10.88
CA ARG A 11 3.68 18.92 -11.91
C ARG A 11 3.51 17.41 -11.75
N VAL A 12 4.60 16.66 -11.54
CA VAL A 12 4.52 15.20 -11.46
C VAL A 12 3.82 14.75 -10.17
N ALA A 13 4.09 15.43 -9.05
CA ALA A 13 3.44 15.14 -7.78
C ALA A 13 1.92 15.42 -7.84
N GLN A 14 1.51 16.57 -8.36
CA GLN A 14 0.09 16.87 -8.57
C GLN A 14 -0.57 15.85 -9.50
N THR A 15 0.09 15.52 -10.62
CA THR A 15 -0.43 14.53 -11.58
C THR A 15 -0.69 13.20 -10.90
N ILE A 16 0.26 12.68 -10.11
CA ILE A 16 0.10 11.40 -9.41
C ILE A 16 -1.09 11.45 -8.45
N ASP A 17 -1.18 12.48 -7.61
CA ASP A 17 -2.30 12.62 -6.66
C ASP A 17 -3.66 12.78 -7.36
N ASP A 18 -3.70 13.44 -8.52
CA ASP A 18 -4.91 13.55 -9.34
C ASP A 18 -5.37 12.17 -9.83
N PHE A 19 -4.44 11.30 -10.26
CA PHE A 19 -4.74 9.91 -10.61
C PHE A 19 -5.24 9.10 -9.41
N MET A 20 -4.64 9.28 -8.23
CA MET A 20 -5.06 8.56 -7.01
C MET A 20 -6.48 8.91 -6.59
N SER A 21 -6.94 10.08 -7.01
CA SER A 21 -8.21 10.64 -6.59
C SER A 21 -9.31 10.56 -7.65
N LEU A 22 -9.08 9.80 -8.71
CA LEU A 22 -10.13 9.38 -9.63
C LEU A 22 -11.07 8.43 -8.89
N ASP A 23 -12.37 8.66 -9.02
CA ASP A 23 -13.41 7.80 -8.46
C ASP A 23 -13.71 6.68 -9.46
N LEU A 24 -12.79 5.70 -9.53
CA LEU A 24 -12.83 4.60 -10.48
C LEU A 24 -14.01 3.66 -10.21
N THR A 25 -14.31 3.42 -8.93
CA THR A 25 -15.43 2.57 -8.48
C THR A 25 -16.76 3.31 -8.46
N GLY A 26 -16.77 4.64 -8.60
CA GLY A 26 -17.99 5.45 -8.66
C GLY A 26 -18.74 5.57 -7.32
N VAL A 27 -18.07 5.30 -6.20
CA VAL A 27 -18.67 5.36 -4.86
C VAL A 27 -18.81 6.81 -4.37
N GLY A 28 -17.97 7.73 -4.84
CA GLY A 28 -18.03 9.16 -4.50
C GLY A 28 -17.34 9.53 -3.19
N SER A 29 -16.71 8.59 -2.47
CA SER A 29 -16.06 8.83 -1.18
C SER A 29 -14.67 9.48 -1.29
N ILE A 30 -13.92 9.16 -2.34
CA ILE A 30 -12.49 9.49 -2.43
C ILE A 30 -12.18 10.99 -2.32
N ARG A 31 -13.09 11.86 -2.82
CA ARG A 31 -12.91 13.31 -2.70
C ARG A 31 -13.00 13.78 -1.24
N HIS A 32 -13.96 13.24 -0.48
CA HIS A 32 -14.12 13.57 0.93
C HIS A 32 -12.93 13.09 1.78
N ILE A 33 -12.44 11.89 1.48
CA ILE A 33 -11.24 11.32 2.13
C ILE A 33 -10.02 12.19 1.83
N ARG A 34 -9.76 12.52 0.55
CA ARG A 34 -8.68 13.43 0.17
C ARG A 34 -8.77 14.76 0.89
N ASP A 35 -9.94 15.38 0.95
CA ASP A 35 -10.13 16.68 1.61
C ASP A 35 -9.83 16.58 3.12
N ALA A 36 -10.21 15.47 3.76
CA ALA A 36 -9.88 15.21 5.15
C ALA A 36 -8.36 15.05 5.36
N VAL A 37 -7.70 14.27 4.49
CA VAL A 37 -6.24 14.11 4.55
C VAL A 37 -5.53 15.44 4.35
N GLN A 38 -5.92 16.26 3.36
CA GLN A 38 -5.28 17.57 3.12
C GLN A 38 -5.40 18.55 4.31
N ARG A 39 -6.46 18.43 5.13
CA ARG A 39 -6.59 19.22 6.37
C ARG A 39 -5.60 18.79 7.47
N ARG A 40 -5.22 17.51 7.50
CA ARG A 40 -4.37 16.90 8.55
C ARG A 40 -2.91 16.80 8.13
N GLN A 41 -2.67 16.53 6.86
CA GLN A 41 -1.40 16.28 6.20
C GLN A 41 -1.38 17.04 4.86
N PRO A 42 -1.17 18.36 4.87
CA PRO A 42 -1.19 19.17 3.66
C PRO A 42 0.00 18.86 2.75
N GLY A 43 -0.24 18.93 1.44
CA GLY A 43 0.78 18.71 0.42
C GLY A 43 0.54 17.43 -0.38
N PHE A 44 1.50 17.06 -1.22
CA PHE A 44 1.36 15.90 -2.09
C PHE A 44 1.45 14.61 -1.31
N ASN A 45 0.44 13.78 -1.46
CA ASN A 45 0.20 12.61 -0.65
C ASN A 45 1.19 11.48 -0.97
N CYS A 46 1.25 11.05 -2.23
CA CYS A 46 2.20 10.02 -2.66
C CYS A 46 3.64 10.53 -2.66
N MET A 47 3.88 11.77 -3.08
CA MET A 47 5.23 12.34 -3.12
C MET A 47 5.79 12.58 -1.71
N GLY A 48 4.98 13.01 -0.75
CA GLY A 48 5.40 13.11 0.65
C GLY A 48 5.78 11.74 1.23
N ALA A 49 5.02 10.69 0.94
CA ALA A 49 5.38 9.33 1.36
C ALA A 49 6.70 8.87 0.72
N ALA A 50 6.92 9.18 -0.57
CA ALA A 50 8.18 8.91 -1.26
C ALA A 50 9.37 9.67 -0.61
N GLU A 51 9.18 10.93 -0.20
CA GLU A 51 10.18 11.71 0.54
C GLU A 51 10.52 11.07 1.89
N VAL A 52 9.51 10.62 2.65
CA VAL A 52 9.69 9.91 3.93
C VAL A 52 10.51 8.65 3.73
N ILE A 53 10.15 7.79 2.77
CA ILE A 53 10.88 6.55 2.44
C ILE A 53 12.32 6.88 2.05
N ALA A 54 12.51 7.80 1.11
CA ALA A 54 13.81 8.13 0.56
C ALA A 54 14.77 8.72 1.61
N THR A 55 14.25 9.56 2.51
CA THR A 55 15.01 10.12 3.63
C THR A 55 15.35 9.03 4.63
N ARG A 56 14.35 8.25 5.03
CA ARG A 56 14.51 7.21 6.04
C ARG A 56 15.54 6.15 5.64
N LEU A 57 15.45 5.63 4.42
CA LEU A 57 16.36 4.61 3.90
C LEU A 57 17.78 5.14 3.66
N ARG A 58 17.94 6.44 3.42
CA ARG A 58 19.27 7.07 3.33
C ARG A 58 19.93 7.18 4.70
N ASP A 59 19.18 7.65 5.70
CA ASP A 59 19.72 7.98 7.01
C ASP A 59 19.91 6.73 7.87
N GLN A 60 18.98 5.77 7.78
CA GLN A 60 18.99 4.51 8.52
C GLN A 60 18.53 3.37 7.61
N PRO A 61 19.46 2.80 6.81
CA PRO A 61 19.14 1.70 5.92
C PRO A 61 18.75 0.45 6.72
N GLY A 62 17.80 -0.30 6.18
CA GLY A 62 17.26 -1.51 6.79
C GLY A 62 16.13 -2.07 5.95
N PRO A 63 15.58 -3.25 6.30
CA PRO A 63 14.44 -3.79 5.58
C PRO A 63 13.21 -2.90 5.76
N VAL A 64 12.33 -2.90 4.76
CA VAL A 64 10.99 -2.30 4.89
C VAL A 64 10.00 -3.40 5.25
N LEU A 65 9.26 -3.21 6.33
CA LEU A 65 8.19 -4.11 6.73
C LEU A 65 6.87 -3.64 6.11
N ILE A 66 6.24 -4.48 5.31
CA ILE A 66 4.95 -4.21 4.67
C ILE A 66 3.91 -5.14 5.29
N ILE A 67 2.78 -4.60 5.74
CA ILE A 67 1.68 -5.35 6.34
C ILE A 67 0.48 -5.19 5.40
N THR A 68 -0.18 -6.28 5.05
CA THR A 68 -1.31 -6.23 4.12
C THR A 68 -2.32 -7.34 4.37
N GLY A 69 -3.38 -7.35 3.58
CA GLY A 69 -4.43 -8.35 3.55
C GLY A 69 -5.64 -7.93 4.37
N PHE A 70 -6.80 -8.03 3.71
CA PHE A 70 -8.11 -7.75 4.26
C PHE A 70 -9.02 -8.99 4.08
N PRO A 71 -9.78 -9.40 5.12
CA PRO A 71 -10.62 -10.59 5.06
C PRO A 71 -12.00 -10.31 4.45
N GLU A 72 -12.31 -10.97 3.35
CA GLU A 72 -13.64 -10.99 2.76
C GLU A 72 -14.43 -12.28 2.99
N GLY A 73 -15.76 -12.14 3.00
CA GLY A 73 -16.69 -13.24 3.23
C GLY A 73 -16.30 -14.13 4.42
N GLY A 74 -16.04 -15.41 4.15
CA GLY A 74 -15.63 -16.41 5.14
C GLY A 74 -14.20 -16.26 5.71
N GLY A 75 -13.56 -15.09 5.59
CA GLY A 75 -12.18 -14.84 6.03
C GLY A 75 -11.12 -15.10 4.96
N VAL A 76 -11.53 -15.12 3.69
CA VAL A 76 -10.67 -15.29 2.51
C VAL A 76 -9.98 -13.97 2.22
N PRO A 77 -8.70 -13.93 1.80
CA PRO A 77 -8.04 -12.66 1.53
C PRO A 77 -8.60 -12.03 0.26
N GLU A 78 -8.81 -10.73 0.26
CA GLU A 78 -9.09 -10.01 -0.97
C GLU A 78 -7.84 -9.74 -1.82
N THR A 79 -8.05 -9.26 -3.05
CA THR A 79 -6.98 -8.88 -3.99
C THR A 79 -6.43 -7.48 -3.75
N ASP A 80 -7.19 -6.60 -3.08
CA ASP A 80 -6.70 -5.28 -2.70
C ASP A 80 -5.77 -5.33 -1.49
N GLY A 81 -4.62 -4.66 -1.59
CA GLY A 81 -3.49 -4.76 -0.67
C GLY A 81 -2.34 -5.65 -1.16
N PRO A 82 -2.51 -6.99 -1.26
CA PRO A 82 -1.42 -7.91 -1.59
C PRO A 82 -0.68 -7.59 -2.89
N VAL A 83 -1.39 -7.20 -3.94
CA VAL A 83 -0.78 -6.86 -5.23
C VAL A 83 0.10 -5.61 -5.10
N GLY A 84 -0.42 -4.57 -4.46
CA GLY A 84 0.30 -3.33 -4.16
C GLY A 84 1.51 -3.57 -3.27
N ALA A 85 1.39 -4.42 -2.25
CA ALA A 85 2.49 -4.82 -1.38
C ALA A 85 3.63 -5.51 -2.15
N ALA A 86 3.30 -6.46 -3.03
CA ALA A 86 4.29 -7.15 -3.85
C ALA A 86 5.01 -6.20 -4.82
N LEU A 87 4.27 -5.32 -5.49
CA LEU A 87 4.83 -4.37 -6.45
C LEU A 87 5.63 -3.26 -5.77
N LEU A 88 5.22 -2.81 -4.58
CA LEU A 88 5.96 -1.85 -3.78
C LEU A 88 7.27 -2.47 -3.26
N ALA A 89 7.26 -3.72 -2.79
CA ALA A 89 8.47 -4.44 -2.41
C ALA A 89 9.47 -4.52 -3.59
N ARG A 90 8.98 -4.80 -4.80
CA ARG A 90 9.79 -4.76 -6.03
C ARG A 90 10.35 -3.35 -6.30
N ALA A 91 9.55 -2.32 -6.17
CA ALA A 91 9.97 -0.94 -6.38
C ALA A 91 11.05 -0.51 -5.38
N LEU A 92 10.91 -0.88 -4.10
CA LEU A 92 11.90 -0.62 -3.05
C LEU A 92 13.24 -1.31 -3.34
N PHE A 93 13.20 -2.57 -3.79
CA PHE A 93 14.39 -3.29 -4.21
C PHE A 93 15.09 -2.60 -5.39
N LEU A 94 14.34 -2.20 -6.42
CA LEU A 94 14.92 -1.57 -7.63
C LEU A 94 15.35 -0.12 -7.42
N GLY A 95 14.69 0.60 -6.51
CA GLY A 95 14.97 2.00 -6.23
C GLY A 95 16.11 2.21 -5.24
N PHE A 96 16.21 1.34 -4.22
CA PHE A 96 17.12 1.52 -3.10
C PHE A 96 18.03 0.31 -2.82
N GLY A 97 17.79 -0.83 -3.46
CA GLY A 97 18.53 -2.07 -3.15
C GLY A 97 18.17 -2.66 -1.78
N VAL A 98 17.04 -2.26 -1.19
CA VAL A 98 16.60 -2.74 0.13
C VAL A 98 15.64 -3.91 -0.01
N HIS A 99 15.71 -4.84 0.95
CA HIS A 99 14.78 -5.97 1.01
C HIS A 99 13.51 -5.59 1.75
N SER A 100 12.42 -6.27 1.42
CA SER A 100 11.15 -6.12 2.12
C SER A 100 10.80 -7.41 2.87
N ILE A 101 10.15 -7.24 4.02
CA ILE A 101 9.49 -8.31 4.75
C ILE A 101 7.99 -8.03 4.65
N ILE A 102 7.21 -8.98 4.14
CA ILE A 102 5.75 -8.87 4.05
C ILE A 102 5.14 -9.69 5.19
N ALA A 103 4.44 -9.00 6.08
CA ALA A 103 3.62 -9.60 7.12
C ALA A 103 2.18 -9.79 6.61
N ILE A 104 1.69 -11.03 6.70
CA ILE A 104 0.38 -11.48 6.18
C ILE A 104 -0.19 -12.54 7.13
N ASP A 105 -1.51 -12.69 7.25
CA ASP A 105 -2.09 -13.78 8.03
C ASP A 105 -1.65 -15.16 7.51
N HIS A 106 -1.45 -16.11 8.44
CA HIS A 106 -0.86 -17.42 8.15
C HIS A 106 -1.58 -18.22 7.05
N ASP A 107 -2.91 -18.12 6.97
CA ASP A 107 -3.75 -18.80 6.00
C ASP A 107 -3.76 -18.13 4.62
N TRP A 108 -3.07 -16.99 4.47
CA TRP A 108 -2.93 -16.24 3.22
C TRP A 108 -1.50 -16.26 2.67
N ASP A 109 -0.57 -16.97 3.33
CA ASP A 109 0.84 -17.08 2.93
C ASP A 109 0.99 -17.56 1.47
N ALA A 110 0.28 -18.61 1.08
CA ALA A 110 0.36 -19.18 -0.28
C ALA A 110 -0.06 -18.17 -1.36
N MET A 111 -1.15 -17.43 -1.10
CA MET A 111 -1.61 -16.36 -1.97
C MET A 111 -0.52 -15.29 -2.10
N MET A 112 0.01 -14.80 -0.97
CA MET A 112 0.99 -13.72 -0.96
C MET A 112 2.28 -14.10 -1.70
N ARG A 113 2.76 -15.34 -1.53
CA ARG A 113 3.92 -15.86 -2.29
C ARG A 113 3.65 -15.87 -3.79
N ALA A 114 2.47 -16.31 -4.21
CA ALA A 114 2.11 -16.32 -5.62
C ALA A 114 2.06 -14.90 -6.20
N THR A 115 1.47 -13.96 -5.48
CA THR A 115 1.42 -12.55 -5.84
C THR A 115 2.83 -11.95 -5.96
N CYS A 116 3.74 -12.24 -5.02
CA CYS A 116 5.15 -11.85 -5.12
C CYS A 116 5.85 -12.43 -6.36
N MET A 117 5.60 -13.70 -6.70
CA MET A 117 6.15 -14.29 -7.93
C MET A 117 5.61 -13.61 -9.19
N GLY A 118 4.35 -13.16 -9.16
CA GLY A 118 3.74 -12.35 -10.21
C GLY A 118 4.47 -11.03 -10.43
N ALA A 119 4.80 -10.34 -9.33
CA ALA A 119 5.61 -9.12 -9.33
C ALA A 119 7.09 -9.35 -9.72
N GLY A 120 7.50 -10.59 -9.99
CA GLY A 120 8.88 -10.93 -10.38
C GLY A 120 9.87 -10.93 -9.21
N LEU A 121 9.37 -11.21 -7.99
CA LEU A 121 10.16 -11.43 -6.79
C LEU A 121 10.37 -12.93 -6.53
N SER A 122 11.34 -13.24 -5.67
CA SER A 122 11.61 -14.59 -5.16
C SER A 122 11.20 -14.65 -3.69
N PRO A 123 9.95 -15.08 -3.36
CA PRO A 123 9.49 -15.15 -1.98
C PRO A 123 10.26 -16.23 -1.21
N ARG A 124 10.57 -15.93 0.06
CA ARG A 124 11.31 -16.78 1.00
C ARG A 124 10.70 -16.68 2.38
N ASP A 125 10.93 -17.68 3.21
CA ASP A 125 10.67 -17.56 4.65
C ASP A 125 11.67 -16.57 5.24
N LEU A 126 11.21 -15.72 6.16
CA LEU A 126 12.12 -14.91 6.96
C LEU A 126 13.02 -15.85 7.80
N PRO A 127 14.36 -15.71 7.73
CA PRO A 127 15.26 -16.48 8.58
C PRO A 127 14.96 -16.29 10.07
N ALA A 128 15.30 -17.29 10.89
CA ALA A 128 15.01 -17.29 12.32
C ALA A 128 15.74 -16.18 13.12
N ASP A 129 16.79 -15.57 12.55
CA ASP A 129 17.47 -14.41 13.13
C ASP A 129 16.85 -13.06 12.70
N GLY A 130 15.74 -13.10 11.96
CA GLY A 130 15.00 -11.95 11.47
C GLY A 130 15.68 -11.18 10.35
N GLN A 131 16.82 -11.64 9.83
CA GLN A 131 17.59 -10.90 8.84
C GLN A 131 17.09 -11.13 7.41
N ALA A 132 16.65 -10.05 6.77
CA ALA A 132 16.33 -10.05 5.34
C ALA A 132 17.64 -9.99 4.51
N VAL A 133 18.22 -11.16 4.22
CA VAL A 133 19.53 -11.28 3.55
C VAL A 133 19.45 -11.08 2.03
N GLY A 134 20.55 -10.62 1.42
CA GLY A 134 20.66 -10.59 -0.04
C GLY A 134 20.91 -11.99 -0.62
N ILE A 135 20.48 -12.22 -1.86
CA ILE A 135 20.82 -13.43 -2.61
C ILE A 135 21.28 -13.01 -4.00
N ASP A 136 22.49 -13.42 -4.37
CA ASP A 136 23.09 -13.08 -5.66
C ASP A 136 22.15 -13.44 -6.82
N PHE A 137 22.03 -12.51 -7.77
CA PHE A 137 21.22 -12.64 -8.99
C PHE A 137 19.71 -12.81 -8.78
N LEU A 138 19.20 -12.69 -7.55
CA LEU A 138 17.77 -12.78 -7.24
C LEU A 138 17.24 -11.48 -6.64
N ARG A 139 15.91 -11.33 -6.66
CA ARG A 139 15.17 -10.28 -5.95
C ARG A 139 14.41 -10.91 -4.79
N PRO A 140 15.07 -11.20 -3.65
CA PRO A 140 14.40 -11.84 -2.53
C PRO A 140 13.36 -10.92 -1.91
N VAL A 141 12.24 -11.51 -1.48
CA VAL A 141 11.26 -10.89 -0.58
C VAL A 141 10.94 -11.91 0.51
N TYR A 142 10.83 -11.45 1.74
CA TYR A 142 10.65 -12.33 2.89
C TYR A 142 9.20 -12.29 3.35
N ILE A 143 8.62 -13.44 3.63
CA ILE A 143 7.26 -13.56 4.15
C ILE A 143 7.34 -13.92 5.63
N ARG A 144 6.54 -13.23 6.45
CA ARG A 144 6.33 -13.55 7.86
C ARG A 144 4.84 -13.66 8.15
N SER A 145 4.40 -14.86 8.51
CA SER A 145 3.01 -15.09 8.88
C SER A 145 2.64 -14.45 10.22
N LEU A 146 1.44 -13.90 10.31
CA LEU A 146 0.78 -13.47 11.54
C LEU A 146 -0.30 -14.48 11.92
N GLU A 147 -0.35 -14.85 13.20
CA GLU A 147 -1.39 -15.71 13.74
C GLU A 147 -2.60 -14.87 14.14
N LYS A 148 -3.81 -15.42 14.01
CA LYS A 148 -5.08 -14.74 14.39
C LYS A 148 -5.32 -14.74 15.91
N ASP A 149 -4.51 -15.47 16.65
CA ASP A 149 -4.48 -15.46 18.12
C ASP A 149 -3.56 -14.35 18.62
N ASP A 150 -4.11 -13.43 19.41
CA ASP A 150 -3.41 -12.21 19.87
C ASP A 150 -2.07 -12.52 20.53
N THR A 151 -2.00 -13.55 21.37
CA THR A 151 -0.75 -13.88 22.10
C THR A 151 0.36 -14.24 21.12
N ARG A 152 0.06 -15.08 20.13
CA ARG A 152 1.03 -15.48 19.10
C ARG A 152 1.30 -14.36 18.10
N CYS A 153 0.29 -13.56 17.75
CA CYS A 153 0.46 -12.38 16.89
C CYS A 153 1.42 -11.37 17.52
N HIS A 154 1.19 -11.00 18.78
CA HIS A 154 2.00 -10.04 19.52
C HIS A 154 3.43 -10.53 19.71
N ALA A 155 3.62 -11.83 20.01
CA ALA A 155 4.94 -12.43 20.09
C ALA A 155 5.69 -12.34 18.75
N ALA A 156 5.03 -12.69 17.64
CA ALA A 156 5.61 -12.59 16.31
C ALA A 156 5.92 -11.14 15.90
N ALA A 157 5.04 -10.18 16.23
CA ALA A 157 5.25 -8.75 15.99
C ALA A 157 6.45 -8.22 16.78
N HIS A 158 6.57 -8.60 18.06
CA HIS A 158 7.69 -8.22 18.90
C HIS A 158 9.01 -8.78 18.37
N GLU A 159 9.05 -10.08 18.06
CA GLU A 159 10.20 -10.71 17.44
C GLU A 159 10.59 -10.00 16.15
N LEU A 160 9.62 -9.69 15.29
CA LEU A 160 9.86 -9.06 14.00
C LEU A 160 10.49 -7.66 14.14
N ILE A 161 9.97 -6.80 15.01
CA ILE A 161 10.55 -5.46 15.24
C ILE A 161 11.96 -5.57 15.85
N GLU A 162 12.15 -6.42 16.86
CA GLU A 162 13.43 -6.55 17.57
C GLU A 162 14.56 -7.12 16.73
N THR A 163 14.25 -8.16 15.94
CA THR A 163 15.25 -8.92 15.18
C THR A 163 15.52 -8.29 13.83
N SER A 164 14.48 -7.94 13.07
CA SER A 164 14.63 -7.39 11.71
C SER A 164 14.95 -5.90 11.70
N ARG A 165 14.60 -5.17 12.78
CA ARG A 165 14.82 -3.73 12.98
C ARG A 165 14.49 -2.94 11.71
N PRO A 166 13.23 -2.97 11.26
CA PRO A 166 12.87 -2.38 9.99
C PRO A 166 13.15 -0.89 9.98
N ALA A 167 13.60 -0.38 8.85
CA ALA A 167 13.77 1.05 8.66
C ALA A 167 12.40 1.74 8.62
N LEU A 168 11.35 1.07 8.16
CA LEU A 168 10.02 1.63 7.98
C LEU A 168 8.97 0.54 8.07
N VAL A 169 7.79 0.87 8.56
CA VAL A 169 6.60 0.01 8.49
C VAL A 169 5.55 0.64 7.57
N ILE A 170 4.99 -0.13 6.65
CA ILE A 170 3.94 0.29 5.72
C ILE A 170 2.74 -0.65 5.88
N SER A 171 1.54 -0.14 6.13
CA SER A 171 0.29 -0.90 5.98
C SER A 171 -0.36 -0.59 4.64
N ILE A 172 -0.89 -1.61 3.96
CA ILE A 172 -1.62 -1.48 2.69
C ILE A 172 -2.84 -2.37 2.78
N GLU A 173 -4.05 -1.79 2.81
CA GLU A 173 -5.31 -2.53 2.89
C GLU A 173 -5.30 -3.60 4.00
N ARG A 174 -4.97 -3.13 5.21
CA ARG A 174 -4.97 -3.96 6.41
C ARG A 174 -6.07 -3.44 7.33
N PRO A 175 -7.00 -4.25 7.86
CA PRO A 175 -7.98 -3.76 8.82
C PRO A 175 -7.31 -3.10 10.03
N GLY A 176 -7.81 -1.94 10.43
CA GLY A 176 -7.40 -1.24 11.63
C GLY A 176 -8.50 -1.27 12.69
N ALA A 177 -8.13 -1.48 13.95
CA ALA A 177 -9.11 -1.51 15.03
C ALA A 177 -9.76 -0.14 15.21
N ASN A 178 -11.07 -0.11 15.43
CA ASN A 178 -11.79 1.10 15.77
C ASN A 178 -11.48 1.57 17.21
N ALA A 179 -12.10 2.67 17.64
CA ALA A 179 -11.88 3.23 18.99
C ALA A 179 -12.25 2.27 20.15
N ASN A 180 -12.99 1.20 19.88
CA ASN A 180 -13.36 0.16 20.84
C ASN A 180 -12.47 -1.09 20.75
N GLY A 181 -11.41 -1.07 19.93
CA GLY A 181 -10.54 -2.22 19.72
C GLY A 181 -11.16 -3.32 18.83
N LEU A 182 -12.13 -2.98 17.99
CA LEU A 182 -12.85 -3.93 17.15
C LEU A 182 -12.61 -3.68 15.66
N TYR A 183 -12.54 -4.76 14.89
CA TYR A 183 -12.36 -4.72 13.44
C TYR A 183 -13.69 -4.87 12.69
N HIS A 184 -13.82 -4.10 11.61
CA HIS A 184 -15.01 -4.10 10.76
C HIS A 184 -14.63 -3.92 9.29
N GLY A 185 -15.38 -4.56 8.40
CA GLY A 185 -15.42 -4.16 6.99
C GLY A 185 -16.19 -2.86 6.82
N LEU A 186 -16.02 -2.19 5.69
CA LEU A 186 -16.62 -0.87 5.41
C LEU A 186 -18.15 -0.84 5.59
N GLY A 187 -18.83 -1.95 5.27
CA GLY A 187 -20.28 -2.13 5.47
C GLY A 187 -20.74 -2.30 6.93
N GLY A 188 -19.80 -2.37 7.88
CA GLY A 188 -20.04 -2.61 9.30
C GLY A 188 -20.06 -4.07 9.73
N ARG A 189 -19.72 -5.00 8.83
CA ARG A 189 -19.59 -6.44 9.14
C ARG A 189 -18.44 -6.64 10.13
N PRO A 190 -18.65 -7.34 11.26
CA PRO A 190 -17.57 -7.69 12.17
C PRO A 190 -16.54 -8.61 11.53
N LEU A 191 -15.26 -8.38 11.83
CA LEU A 191 -14.13 -9.19 11.38
C LEU A 191 -13.47 -9.96 12.56
N ASP A 192 -14.23 -10.22 13.62
CA ASP A 192 -13.70 -10.85 14.84
C ASP A 192 -13.03 -12.19 14.52
N GLY A 193 -11.77 -12.36 14.93
CA GLY A 193 -10.99 -13.58 14.71
C GLY A 193 -10.63 -13.86 13.24
N MET A 194 -10.85 -12.91 12.33
CA MET A 194 -10.50 -13.08 10.90
C MET A 194 -9.09 -12.61 10.56
N VAL A 195 -8.46 -11.82 11.44
CA VAL A 195 -7.13 -11.22 11.25
C VAL A 195 -6.36 -11.21 12.56
N GLY A 196 -5.04 -11.35 12.47
CA GLY A 196 -4.14 -11.05 13.59
C GLY A 196 -4.05 -9.56 13.87
N ASP A 197 -3.89 -9.20 15.15
CA ASP A 197 -3.74 -7.83 15.63
C ASP A 197 -2.45 -7.18 15.10
N ALA A 198 -2.56 -6.56 13.92
CA ALA A 198 -1.50 -5.78 13.30
C ALA A 198 -1.39 -4.37 13.89
N ASP A 199 -2.41 -3.87 14.60
CA ASP A 199 -2.35 -2.60 15.32
C ASP A 199 -1.25 -2.63 16.37
N TYR A 200 -1.10 -3.76 17.08
CA TYR A 200 -0.01 -3.97 18.03
C TYR A 200 1.38 -3.79 17.39
N LEU A 201 1.61 -4.41 16.23
CA LEU A 201 2.87 -4.28 15.50
C LEU A 201 3.13 -2.82 15.10
N PHE A 202 2.11 -2.16 14.58
CA PHE A 202 2.18 -0.76 14.15
C PHE A 202 2.46 0.19 15.33
N ASN A 203 1.86 -0.08 16.49
CA ASN A 203 2.13 0.64 17.73
C ASN A 203 3.55 0.39 18.26
N LEU A 204 4.03 -0.85 18.18
CA LEU A 204 5.39 -1.19 18.56
C LEU A 204 6.42 -0.48 17.68
N ALA A 205 6.20 -0.41 16.37
CA ALA A 205 7.05 0.36 15.46
C ALA A 205 7.22 1.82 15.91
N LYS A 206 6.10 2.48 16.26
CA LYS A 206 6.11 3.86 16.78
C LYS A 206 6.84 3.99 18.11
N GLN A 207 6.67 3.03 19.02
CA GLN A 207 7.39 3.01 20.31
C GLN A 207 8.91 2.93 20.10
N HIS A 208 9.36 2.29 19.03
CA HIS A 208 10.76 2.20 18.61
C HIS A 208 11.23 3.37 17.73
N GLY A 209 10.39 4.37 17.48
CA GLY A 209 10.70 5.50 16.60
C GLY A 209 10.86 5.11 15.13
N ILE A 210 10.30 3.98 14.72
CA ILE A 210 10.27 3.53 13.33
C ILE A 210 9.08 4.22 12.65
N PRO A 211 9.29 5.01 11.58
CA PRO A 211 8.19 5.71 10.94
C PRO A 211 7.20 4.74 10.28
N THR A 212 5.95 5.15 10.24
CA THR A 212 4.82 4.36 9.78
C THR A 212 4.08 5.04 8.63
N ILE A 213 3.81 4.30 7.56
CA ILE A 213 3.00 4.75 6.43
C ILE A 213 1.75 3.87 6.33
N GLY A 214 0.58 4.47 6.18
CA GLY A 214 -0.66 3.74 5.86
C GLY A 214 -1.08 4.00 4.43
N ILE A 215 -1.63 3.00 3.76
CA ILE A 215 -2.31 3.12 2.46
C ILE A 215 -3.70 2.52 2.62
N GLY A 216 -4.73 3.33 2.39
CA GLY A 216 -6.13 2.96 2.59
C GLY A 216 -7.08 3.77 1.70
N ASP A 217 -8.29 3.27 1.51
CA ASP A 217 -9.30 3.85 0.61
C ASP A 217 -10.70 4.03 1.26
N GLY A 218 -10.99 3.34 2.37
CA GLY A 218 -12.30 3.27 3.00
C GLY A 218 -12.41 3.98 4.35
N GLY A 219 -11.34 3.95 5.14
CA GLY A 219 -11.25 4.53 6.48
C GLY A 219 -11.27 3.52 7.62
N ASN A 220 -11.46 2.24 7.32
CA ASN A 220 -11.38 1.14 8.28
C ASN A 220 -10.01 0.42 8.24
N GLU A 221 -9.06 0.96 7.47
CA GLU A 221 -7.72 0.41 7.32
C GLU A 221 -6.75 1.00 8.35
N LEU A 222 -5.79 0.18 8.78
CA LEU A 222 -4.69 0.52 9.66
C LEU A 222 -3.89 1.68 9.07
N GLY A 223 -3.80 2.77 9.83
CA GLY A 223 -3.20 4.03 9.39
C GLY A 223 -4.22 5.14 9.14
N MET A 224 -5.48 4.81 8.82
CA MET A 224 -6.56 5.78 8.58
C MET A 224 -6.99 6.58 9.82
N GLY A 225 -6.45 6.24 11.00
CA GLY A 225 -6.62 7.02 12.23
C GLY A 225 -6.30 8.51 12.08
N VAL A 226 -5.48 8.89 11.10
CA VAL A 226 -5.18 10.29 10.75
C VAL A 226 -6.45 11.11 10.49
N ILE A 227 -7.47 10.48 9.88
CA ILE A 227 -8.74 11.14 9.51
C ILE A 227 -9.95 10.56 10.26
N ALA A 228 -9.76 9.76 11.30
CA ALA A 228 -10.85 9.07 12.00
C ALA A 228 -11.97 10.01 12.50
N GLN A 229 -11.61 11.22 12.93
CA GLN A 229 -12.58 12.23 13.40
C GLN A 229 -13.38 12.87 12.26
N ASP A 230 -12.84 12.88 11.05
CA ASP A 230 -13.46 13.46 9.87
C ASP A 230 -14.47 12.47 9.22
N LEU A 231 -14.18 11.16 9.28
CA LEU A 231 -14.98 10.11 8.63
C LEU A 231 -16.48 10.15 8.96
N PRO A 232 -16.95 10.35 10.22
CA PRO A 232 -18.38 10.36 10.53
C PRO A 232 -19.20 11.48 9.84
N SER A 233 -18.53 12.49 9.26
CA SER A 233 -19.18 13.57 8.53
C SER A 233 -19.62 13.18 7.11
N PHE A 234 -19.02 12.15 6.51
CA PHE A 234 -19.33 11.68 5.15
C PHE A 234 -19.46 10.16 5.02
N SER A 235 -19.13 9.37 6.04
CA SER A 235 -19.36 7.92 6.12
C SER A 235 -20.31 7.59 7.27
N PRO A 236 -21.56 7.19 7.01
CA PRO A 236 -22.50 6.79 8.06
C PRO A 236 -21.98 5.64 8.92
N LYS A 237 -21.30 4.67 8.30
CA LYS A 237 -20.74 3.50 8.99
C LYS A 237 -19.59 3.86 9.91
N ALA A 238 -18.86 4.94 9.63
CA ALA A 238 -17.85 5.47 10.55
C ALA A 238 -18.45 6.05 11.84
N ARG A 239 -19.73 6.41 11.85
CA ARG A 239 -20.45 6.83 13.05
C ARG A 239 -21.00 5.64 13.83
N ASP A 240 -21.60 4.71 13.12
CA ASP A 240 -22.23 3.52 13.67
C ASP A 240 -22.18 2.38 12.64
N CYS A 241 -21.51 1.28 12.99
CA CYS A 241 -21.43 0.09 12.15
C CYS A 241 -22.80 -0.58 11.96
N GLY A 242 -23.79 -0.27 12.82
CA GLY A 242 -25.14 -0.84 12.81
C GLY A 242 -25.31 -2.01 13.77
N ILE A 243 -24.32 -2.28 14.64
CA ILE A 243 -24.36 -3.34 15.65
C ILE A 243 -24.19 -2.71 17.04
N PRO A 244 -25.19 -2.86 17.94
CA PRO A 244 -25.15 -2.26 19.28
C PRO A 244 -23.87 -2.59 20.04
N GLY A 245 -23.26 -1.56 20.64
CA GLY A 245 -22.06 -1.69 21.47
C GLY A 245 -20.73 -1.76 20.71
N ARG A 246 -20.73 -1.77 19.37
CA ARG A 246 -19.49 -1.87 18.58
C ARG A 246 -18.93 -0.54 18.08
N GLY A 247 -19.71 0.55 18.11
CA GLY A 247 -19.27 1.86 17.59
C GLY A 247 -19.27 1.93 16.06
N GLY A 248 -18.49 2.84 15.48
CA GLY A 248 -18.30 2.98 14.04
C GLY A 248 -17.14 2.16 13.48
N VAL A 249 -16.99 2.13 12.15
CA VAL A 249 -15.94 1.34 11.46
C VAL A 249 -14.58 2.05 11.34
N ALA A 250 -14.49 3.33 11.70
CA ALA A 250 -13.27 4.12 11.52
C ALA A 250 -12.10 3.53 12.33
N ALA A 251 -11.01 3.18 11.65
CA ALA A 251 -9.78 2.75 12.30
C ALA A 251 -9.23 3.88 13.17
N ALA A 252 -8.76 3.55 14.37
CA ALA A 252 -8.27 4.53 15.34
C ALA A 252 -6.76 4.78 15.25
N ASN A 253 -5.99 3.81 14.75
CA ASN A 253 -4.55 3.89 14.70
C ASN A 253 -4.07 4.71 13.49
N ALA A 254 -3.42 5.84 13.77
CA ALA A 254 -3.01 6.83 12.78
C ALA A 254 -1.58 6.60 12.29
N ALA A 255 -1.33 6.51 10.98
CA ALA A 255 0.03 6.49 10.46
C ALA A 255 0.75 7.83 10.65
N ASP A 256 2.09 7.83 10.63
CA ASP A 256 2.87 9.08 10.59
C ASP A 256 2.70 9.79 9.25
N HIS A 257 2.53 9.01 8.17
CA HIS A 257 2.09 9.51 6.86
C HIS A 257 1.01 8.60 6.29
N LEU A 258 -0.11 9.18 5.87
CA LEU A 258 -1.21 8.45 5.24
C LEU A 258 -1.18 8.69 3.73
N VAL A 259 -1.25 7.62 2.94
CA VAL A 259 -1.53 7.63 1.51
C VAL A 259 -2.99 7.23 1.28
N ILE A 260 -3.70 7.96 0.44
CA ILE A 260 -5.09 7.63 0.07
C ILE A 260 -5.24 7.50 -1.44
N SER A 261 -6.15 6.62 -1.84
CA SER A 261 -6.54 6.36 -3.22
C SER A 261 -7.93 5.75 -3.24
N ASN A 262 -8.54 5.62 -4.42
CA ASN A 262 -9.85 4.96 -4.55
C ASN A 262 -9.81 3.44 -4.37
N VAL A 263 -8.62 2.84 -4.52
CA VAL A 263 -8.28 1.43 -4.26
C VAL A 263 -6.87 1.42 -3.67
N SER A 264 -6.57 0.66 -2.62
CA SER A 264 -5.27 0.73 -1.92
C SER A 264 -4.08 0.27 -2.78
N ASN A 265 -4.25 -0.73 -3.64
CA ASN A 265 -3.27 -1.14 -4.65
C ASN A 265 -2.94 0.04 -5.58
N TRP A 266 -3.93 0.86 -5.93
CA TRP A 266 -3.69 2.05 -6.74
C TRP A 266 -2.84 3.07 -5.99
N GLY A 267 -3.08 3.25 -4.68
CA GLY A 267 -2.27 4.10 -3.79
C GLY A 267 -0.83 3.63 -3.69
N ALA A 268 -0.61 2.32 -3.58
CA ALA A 268 0.72 1.73 -3.66
C ALA A 268 1.37 2.02 -5.03
N THR A 269 0.63 1.90 -6.14
CA THR A 269 1.10 2.26 -7.47
C THR A 269 1.41 3.75 -7.63
N GLY A 270 0.63 4.64 -7.01
CA GLY A 270 0.91 6.08 -6.92
C GLY A 270 2.19 6.36 -6.13
N LEU A 271 2.43 5.64 -5.02
CA LEU A 271 3.68 5.72 -4.27
C LEU A 271 4.87 5.23 -5.11
N ILE A 272 4.72 4.13 -5.86
CA ILE A 272 5.75 3.64 -6.80
C ILE A 272 6.04 4.69 -7.88
N ALA A 273 5.00 5.34 -8.41
CA ALA A 273 5.12 6.42 -9.38
C ALA A 273 5.89 7.62 -8.78
N ALA A 274 5.60 7.98 -7.53
CA ALA A 274 6.28 9.05 -6.83
C ALA A 274 7.75 8.70 -6.55
N LEU A 275 8.07 7.47 -6.12
CA LEU A 275 9.43 6.99 -5.98
C LEU A 275 10.20 7.01 -7.31
N THR A 276 9.55 6.59 -8.40
CA THR A 276 10.12 6.64 -9.76
C THR A 276 10.53 8.06 -10.13
N ALA A 277 9.64 9.03 -9.89
CA ALA A 277 9.89 10.44 -10.17
C ALA A 277 10.95 11.05 -9.24
N LEU A 278 10.82 10.82 -7.93
CA LEU A 278 11.74 11.34 -6.93
C LEU A 278 13.16 10.82 -7.14
N LEU A 279 13.33 9.55 -7.51
CA LEU A 279 14.64 8.94 -7.79
C LEU A 279 15.14 9.22 -9.21
N GLU A 280 14.30 9.79 -10.07
CA GLU A 280 14.59 9.99 -11.49
C GLU A 280 14.99 8.67 -12.18
N ASN A 281 14.35 7.56 -11.78
CA ASN A 281 14.69 6.21 -12.20
C ASN A 281 13.46 5.45 -12.74
N PRO A 282 13.27 5.44 -14.08
CA PRO A 282 12.15 4.75 -14.75
C PRO A 282 12.03 3.24 -14.49
N THR A 283 13.10 2.59 -13.99
CA THR A 283 13.12 1.14 -13.72
C THR A 283 12.27 0.78 -12.50
N VAL A 284 12.05 1.74 -11.61
CA VAL A 284 11.27 1.56 -10.38
C VAL A 284 9.79 1.29 -10.69
N PHE A 285 9.24 1.96 -11.70
CA PHE A 285 7.85 1.75 -12.13
C PHE A 285 7.70 0.42 -12.88
N HIS A 286 6.86 -0.48 -12.35
CA HIS A 286 6.46 -1.72 -13.02
C HIS A 286 5.70 -1.45 -14.33
N ASP A 287 5.60 -2.44 -15.21
CA ASP A 287 4.76 -2.39 -16.40
C ASP A 287 3.39 -3.01 -16.12
N ALA A 288 2.43 -2.75 -17.01
CA ALA A 288 1.07 -3.24 -16.86
C ALA A 288 0.96 -4.78 -16.92
N GLU A 289 1.91 -5.47 -17.56
CA GLU A 289 1.89 -6.93 -17.63
C GLU A 289 2.30 -7.56 -16.29
N LEU A 290 3.21 -6.93 -15.54
CA LEU A 290 3.51 -7.30 -14.15
C LEU A 290 2.29 -7.09 -13.24
N GLU A 291 1.51 -6.01 -13.45
CA GLU A 291 0.25 -5.78 -12.73
C GLU A 291 -0.72 -6.96 -12.95
N ARG A 292 -1.03 -7.24 -14.23
CA ARG A 292 -1.91 -8.34 -14.64
C ARG A 292 -1.48 -9.66 -14.03
N ARG A 293 -0.20 -10.01 -14.22
CA ARG A 293 0.34 -11.28 -13.72
C ARG A 293 0.24 -11.40 -12.19
N SER A 294 0.41 -10.29 -11.47
CA SER A 294 0.30 -10.26 -10.01
C SER A 294 -1.15 -10.48 -9.56
N ILE A 295 -2.11 -9.82 -10.21
CA ILE A 295 -3.55 -10.01 -9.95
C ILE A 295 -3.97 -11.46 -10.24
N GLU A 296 -3.61 -11.99 -11.41
CA GLU A 296 -3.98 -13.35 -11.83
C GLU A 296 -3.41 -14.42 -10.88
N LEU A 297 -2.16 -14.26 -10.42
CA LEU A 297 -1.56 -15.18 -9.46
C LEU A 297 -2.12 -15.03 -8.04
N CYS A 298 -2.48 -13.81 -7.63
CA CYS A 298 -3.19 -13.56 -6.37
C CYS A 298 -4.51 -14.35 -6.34
N VAL A 299 -5.34 -14.14 -7.36
CA VAL A 299 -6.65 -14.80 -7.50
C VAL A 299 -6.51 -16.31 -7.66
N GLY A 300 -5.59 -16.75 -8.52
CA GLY A 300 -5.33 -18.17 -8.76
C GLY A 300 -4.83 -18.95 -7.55
N ASN A 301 -4.46 -18.27 -6.45
CA ASN A 301 -3.98 -18.87 -5.20
C ASN A 301 -4.83 -18.49 -3.98
N GLY A 302 -6.07 -18.08 -4.19
CA GLY A 302 -7.08 -17.92 -3.13
C GLY A 302 -7.50 -16.49 -2.83
N GLY A 303 -6.91 -15.48 -3.49
CA GLY A 303 -7.42 -14.12 -3.44
C GLY A 303 -8.80 -13.99 -4.10
N VAL A 304 -9.64 -13.11 -3.56
CA VAL A 304 -10.96 -12.78 -4.14
C VAL A 304 -11.11 -11.29 -4.37
N ASP A 305 -11.87 -10.91 -5.39
CA ASP A 305 -12.25 -9.50 -5.57
C ASP A 305 -13.26 -9.09 -4.49
N GLY A 306 -12.98 -7.97 -3.78
CA GLY A 306 -13.79 -7.50 -2.66
C GLY A 306 -15.19 -6.99 -3.04
N MET A 307 -15.45 -6.68 -4.32
CA MET A 307 -16.76 -6.25 -4.81
C MET A 307 -17.58 -7.43 -5.34
N PHE A 308 -16.98 -8.28 -6.17
CA PHE A 308 -17.62 -9.45 -6.76
C PHE A 308 -17.73 -10.62 -5.77
N MET A 309 -16.95 -10.59 -4.68
CA MET A 309 -16.89 -11.65 -3.66
C MET A 309 -16.56 -13.03 -4.27
N ALA A 310 -15.70 -13.02 -5.28
CA ALA A 310 -15.38 -14.18 -6.11
C ALA A 310 -13.93 -14.11 -6.60
N PRO A 311 -13.30 -15.26 -6.96
CA PRO A 311 -11.96 -15.30 -7.52
C PRO A 311 -11.98 -14.85 -9.00
N GLU A 312 -12.40 -13.60 -9.22
CA GLU A 312 -12.34 -12.92 -10.50
C GLU A 312 -10.99 -12.18 -10.61
N PRO A 313 -10.37 -12.11 -11.80
CA PRO A 313 -9.16 -11.32 -12.02
C PRO A 313 -9.50 -9.81 -12.00
N ALA A 314 -9.77 -9.31 -10.80
CA ALA A 314 -10.21 -7.96 -10.52
C ALA A 314 -9.71 -7.51 -9.13
N VAL A 315 -9.72 -6.20 -8.93
CA VAL A 315 -9.50 -5.56 -7.64
C VAL A 315 -10.57 -4.49 -7.48
N ASP A 316 -11.34 -4.54 -6.40
CA ASP A 316 -12.49 -3.66 -6.11
C ASP A 316 -13.51 -3.52 -7.24
N GLY A 317 -13.75 -4.62 -7.95
CA GLY A 317 -14.68 -4.67 -9.06
C GLY A 317 -14.14 -4.08 -10.35
N ILE A 318 -12.87 -3.63 -10.38
CA ILE A 318 -12.19 -3.16 -11.57
C ILE A 318 -11.47 -4.36 -12.21
N HIS A 319 -11.88 -4.72 -13.42
CA HIS A 319 -11.34 -5.88 -14.13
C HIS A 319 -9.85 -5.67 -14.50
N VAL A 320 -9.07 -6.75 -14.55
CA VAL A 320 -7.62 -6.70 -14.83
C VAL A 320 -7.26 -5.96 -16.12
N ASP A 321 -8.09 -6.01 -17.15
CA ASP A 321 -7.87 -5.28 -18.41
C ASP A 321 -7.95 -3.75 -18.22
N GLU A 322 -8.81 -3.30 -17.31
CA GLU A 322 -8.91 -1.88 -16.94
C GLU A 322 -7.68 -1.46 -16.14
N TRP A 323 -7.24 -2.27 -15.18
CA TRP A 323 -5.98 -2.08 -14.45
C TRP A 323 -4.78 -1.92 -15.38
N VAL A 324 -4.68 -2.76 -16.41
CA VAL A 324 -3.63 -2.66 -17.42
C VAL A 324 -3.64 -1.30 -18.12
N GLY A 325 -4.82 -0.81 -18.50
CA GLY A 325 -4.99 0.51 -19.11
C GLY A 325 -4.61 1.65 -18.16
N LEU A 326 -5.01 1.55 -16.88
CA LEU A 326 -4.70 2.54 -15.84
C LEU A 326 -3.19 2.64 -15.58
N VAL A 327 -2.52 1.51 -15.31
CA VAL A 327 -1.07 1.45 -15.07
C VAL A 327 -0.29 1.96 -16.28
N HIS A 328 -0.66 1.54 -17.49
CA HIS A 328 -0.02 2.03 -18.72
C HIS A 328 -0.13 3.56 -18.83
N THR A 329 -1.32 4.10 -18.57
CA THR A 329 -1.60 5.53 -18.68
C THR A 329 -0.85 6.34 -17.63
N LEU A 330 -0.86 5.93 -16.37
CA LEU A 330 -0.13 6.59 -15.30
C LEU A 330 1.37 6.56 -15.55
N ARG A 331 1.93 5.38 -15.85
CA ARG A 331 3.35 5.21 -16.13
C ARG A 331 3.81 6.08 -17.30
N ALA A 332 3.10 6.04 -18.43
CA ALA A 332 3.41 6.87 -19.58
C ALA A 332 3.33 8.37 -19.24
N THR A 333 2.37 8.77 -18.40
CA THR A 333 2.21 10.18 -17.99
C THR A 333 3.38 10.62 -17.11
N VAL A 334 3.74 9.84 -16.09
CA VAL A 334 4.87 10.14 -15.21
C VAL A 334 6.17 10.25 -16.01
N LEU A 335 6.46 9.28 -16.88
CA LEU A 335 7.67 9.31 -17.70
C LEU A 335 7.69 10.52 -18.65
N ARG A 336 6.54 10.89 -19.24
CA ARG A 336 6.43 12.12 -20.03
C ARG A 336 6.72 13.36 -19.19
N THR A 337 6.21 13.46 -17.97
CA THR A 337 6.46 14.62 -17.09
C THR A 337 7.93 14.75 -16.66
N LEU A 338 8.68 13.64 -16.66
CA LEU A 338 10.12 13.60 -16.39
C LEU A 338 10.97 13.83 -17.66
N GLY A 339 10.35 14.15 -18.80
CA GLY A 339 11.06 14.42 -20.05
C GLY A 339 11.44 13.18 -20.86
N HIS A 340 10.97 11.97 -20.49
CA HIS A 340 11.18 10.74 -21.28
C HIS A 340 10.24 10.64 -22.48
N THR A 341 10.15 11.72 -23.26
CA THR A 341 9.47 11.75 -24.56
C THR A 341 10.52 11.93 -25.63
N ILE A 342 10.40 11.19 -26.74
CA ILE A 342 11.27 11.37 -27.91
C ILE A 342 10.41 11.88 -29.05
N ASN A 343 10.78 13.02 -29.62
CA ASN A 343 10.08 13.59 -30.77
C ASN A 343 10.47 12.86 -32.08
N TRP A 344 9.79 13.18 -33.19
CA TRP A 344 10.07 12.55 -34.49
C TRP A 344 11.49 12.78 -35.05
N LYS A 345 12.23 13.75 -34.48
CA LYS A 345 13.64 14.03 -34.82
C LYS A 345 14.63 13.28 -33.93
N GLY A 346 14.17 12.59 -32.90
CA GLY A 346 15.02 11.92 -31.93
C GLY A 346 15.42 12.77 -30.71
N ASP A 347 14.94 14.01 -30.60
CA ASP A 347 15.25 14.84 -29.43
C ASP A 347 14.44 14.40 -28.21
N GLN A 348 15.09 14.36 -27.04
CA GLN A 348 14.43 14.07 -25.76
C GLN A 348 13.78 15.32 -25.16
N GLY A 349 12.65 15.12 -24.49
CA GLY A 349 11.89 16.14 -23.77
C GLY A 349 10.73 16.73 -24.56
N ASP A 350 9.94 17.58 -23.88
CA ASP A 350 8.81 18.29 -24.47
C ASP A 350 8.94 19.79 -24.16
N TRP A 351 9.13 20.60 -25.21
CA TRP A 351 9.28 22.05 -25.09
C TRP A 351 8.09 22.75 -24.42
N ARG A 352 6.91 22.11 -24.41
CA ARG A 352 5.71 22.62 -23.71
C ARG A 352 5.87 22.58 -22.19
N GLN A 353 6.76 21.73 -21.67
CA GLN A 353 7.03 21.58 -20.23
C GLN A 353 8.07 22.57 -19.69
N ILE A 354 8.74 23.31 -20.60
CA ILE A 354 9.77 24.31 -20.29
C ILE A 354 9.14 25.70 -20.05
N LYS A 355 7.88 25.89 -20.47
CA LYS A 355 7.09 27.11 -20.25
C LYS A 355 6.47 27.15 -18.86
#